data_AF-A0A0C1CMJ4-F1
#
_entry.id   AF-A0A0C1CMJ4-F1
#
_cell.length_a   1.000
_cell.length_b   1.000
_cell.length_c   1.000
_cell.angle_alpha   90.00
_cell.angle_beta   90.00
_cell.angle_gamma   90.00
#
_symmetry.space_group_name_H-M   'P 1'
#
loop_
_entity.id
_entity.type
_entity.pdbx_description
1 polymer ?
#
loop_
_entity_poly.entity_id
_entity_poly.type
_entity_poly.pdbx_seq_one_letter_code
_entity_poly.pdbx_strand_id
1 'polypeptide(L)'
;APVVTFEEVRTDGNCASNYTLTRTWTATDVCGNTASKTQVITVKDKTAPVLSEAPADATAECSAVPAAATLTATDNCDAAPVVTFEEIRTDGNCASNYTLTRTWTATDVCGNTASKTQVITVQDKTAPVIATLPETSTISCPVTPVFTQATATDECGSSVTLTSEDVITNGQCAGSYSITRTWTATDACGNAATASQTINVIDTTAPVIATLPEASIVSCSAVPTFATATATDECGSSVTLTSEDVTTNGQCAGSYSITRTWTATDACGNSSRASQTINVIDTVGPTTATAFTSTIDVNCDAIPTKPELVFVDNCSAVSPAVFTENIINRTENSYSIVRKWLVADACGNASEFIQIINVTIANNIVTINSSICNDGEITTTNLSDVLPAGTPTNGTWIDVNNSGGLQGSILNASGLSVKDYIFEYKINDATCPRTIRVVMTVNTGCAGIVLACGTILVHNAISPNGDGINEKFIIDNIDDTICYPDNTVEIYNRWGVLVFETKGYNNTSNAFDGTSHGRVTVSEPTGLPTGTYFYILNYTSIDGNGKSVTNKKDGYLYIVNN
;
A
#
# COMPACT_ATOMS: atom_id res chain seq x y z
N ALA A 1 118.44 122.38 -16.82
CA ALA A 1 118.10 120.96 -16.59
C ALA A 1 117.48 120.42 -17.88
N PRO A 2 117.69 119.13 -18.25
CA PRO A 2 117.01 118.56 -19.41
C PRO A 2 115.49 118.62 -19.24
N VAL A 3 114.78 118.88 -20.33
CA VAL A 3 113.31 118.87 -20.36
C VAL A 3 112.85 117.45 -20.58
N VAL A 4 112.00 116.93 -19.71
CA VAL A 4 111.41 115.59 -19.88
C VAL A 4 109.97 115.76 -20.37
N THR A 5 109.66 115.18 -21.53
CA THR A 5 108.29 115.04 -22.02
C THR A 5 107.75 113.67 -21.69
N PHE A 6 106.44 113.60 -21.42
CA PHE A 6 105.71 112.36 -21.13
C PHE A 6 104.65 112.16 -22.20
N GLU A 7 104.64 110.97 -22.78
CA GLU A 7 103.61 110.51 -23.70
C GLU A 7 103.07 109.16 -23.21
N GLU A 8 101.75 109.01 -23.21
CA GLU A 8 101.08 107.74 -22.92
C GLU A 8 100.17 107.38 -24.08
N VAL A 9 100.33 106.15 -24.59
CA VAL A 9 99.47 105.58 -25.61
C VAL A 9 98.75 104.38 -25.02
N ARG A 10 97.41 104.40 -25.09
CA ARG A 10 96.56 103.25 -24.77
C ARG A 10 96.31 102.44 -26.04
N THR A 11 96.48 101.14 -25.95
CA THR A 11 96.07 100.18 -26.98
C THR A 11 95.05 99.24 -26.37
N ASP A 12 93.82 99.29 -26.88
CA ASP A 12 92.76 98.38 -26.46
C ASP A 12 93.07 96.94 -26.88
N GLY A 13 92.75 96.01 -26.00
CA GLY A 13 92.90 94.57 -26.22
C GLY A 13 91.60 93.94 -26.70
N ASN A 14 91.51 92.62 -26.57
CA ASN A 14 90.40 91.82 -27.12
C ASN A 14 89.05 92.02 -26.42
N CYS A 15 88.99 92.73 -25.29
CA CYS A 15 87.76 93.10 -24.59
C CYS A 15 87.96 94.47 -23.91
N ALA A 16 86.87 95.14 -23.56
CA ALA A 16 86.87 96.53 -23.09
C ALA A 16 87.77 96.79 -21.86
N SER A 17 87.95 95.76 -21.01
CA SER A 17 88.72 95.83 -19.76
C SER A 17 90.16 95.30 -19.89
N ASN A 18 90.55 94.81 -21.07
CA ASN A 18 91.92 94.44 -21.39
C ASN A 18 92.56 95.53 -22.25
N TYR A 19 93.65 96.15 -21.80
CA TYR A 19 94.39 97.14 -22.58
C TYR A 19 95.84 97.23 -22.12
N THR A 20 96.69 97.80 -22.98
CA THR A 20 98.09 98.07 -22.67
C THR A 20 98.33 99.56 -22.68
N LEU A 21 98.95 100.10 -21.62
CA LEU A 21 99.43 101.47 -21.58
C LEU A 21 100.93 101.45 -21.85
N THR A 22 101.36 102.13 -22.91
CA THR A 22 102.77 102.34 -23.22
C THR A 22 103.14 103.78 -22.88
N ARG A 23 103.97 103.95 -21.85
CA ARG A 23 104.47 105.25 -21.40
C ARG A 23 105.88 105.47 -21.91
N THR A 24 106.11 106.59 -22.55
CA THR A 24 107.43 107.00 -23.07
C THR A 24 107.84 108.30 -22.40
N TRP A 25 109.00 108.28 -21.74
CA TRP A 25 109.64 109.50 -21.25
C TRP A 25 110.81 109.82 -22.14
N THR A 26 110.83 111.02 -22.70
CA THR A 26 111.93 111.52 -23.54
C THR A 26 112.57 112.70 -22.84
N ALA A 27 113.82 112.54 -22.43
CA ALA A 27 114.62 113.62 -21.85
C ALA A 27 115.45 114.27 -22.95
N THR A 28 115.30 115.59 -23.12
CA THR A 28 116.06 116.41 -24.08
C THR A 28 116.97 117.37 -23.34
N ASP A 29 118.28 117.32 -23.60
CA ASP A 29 119.23 118.26 -23.01
C ASP A 29 119.21 119.63 -23.72
N VAL A 30 119.96 120.60 -23.17
CA VAL A 30 120.00 121.97 -23.70
C VAL A 30 120.67 122.07 -25.09
N CYS A 31 121.33 121.00 -25.55
CA CYS A 31 121.98 120.90 -26.85
C CYS A 31 121.12 120.14 -27.87
N GLY A 32 119.94 119.63 -27.47
CA GLY A 32 119.02 118.91 -28.34
C GLY A 32 119.22 117.39 -28.39
N ASN A 33 120.12 116.82 -27.58
CA ASN A 33 120.27 115.36 -27.50
C ASN A 33 119.09 114.76 -26.73
N THR A 34 118.55 113.64 -27.23
CA THR A 34 117.41 112.97 -26.61
C THR A 34 117.75 111.55 -26.18
N ALA A 35 117.19 111.13 -25.05
CA ALA A 35 117.16 109.74 -24.61
C ALA A 35 115.75 109.39 -24.17
N SER A 36 115.24 108.23 -24.58
CA SER A 36 113.91 107.78 -24.18
C SER A 36 113.93 106.41 -23.49
N LYS A 37 112.98 106.21 -22.59
CA LYS A 37 112.71 104.92 -21.95
C LYS A 37 111.21 104.65 -22.00
N THR A 38 110.85 103.40 -22.27
CA THR A 38 109.46 102.97 -22.30
C THR A 38 109.13 102.05 -21.13
N GLN A 39 107.91 102.17 -20.61
CA GLN A 39 107.27 101.22 -19.70
C GLN A 39 105.99 100.74 -20.37
N VAL A 40 105.79 99.42 -20.37
CA VAL A 40 104.56 98.80 -20.86
C VAL A 40 103.81 98.24 -19.66
N ILE A 41 102.59 98.72 -19.42
CA ILE A 41 101.68 98.24 -18.38
C ILE A 41 100.55 97.47 -19.06
N THR A 42 100.43 96.17 -18.75
CA THR A 42 99.37 95.33 -19.29
C THR A 42 98.27 95.16 -18.25
N VAL A 43 97.08 95.66 -18.56
CA VAL A 43 95.87 95.46 -17.76
C VAL A 43 95.10 94.30 -18.37
N LYS A 44 94.79 93.29 -17.55
CA LYS A 44 93.97 92.14 -17.93
C LYS A 44 92.96 91.84 -16.85
N ASP A 45 91.72 91.70 -17.27
CA ASP A 45 90.69 91.07 -16.46
C ASP A 45 90.87 89.55 -16.47
N LYS A 46 90.87 88.98 -15.28
CA LYS A 46 90.98 87.54 -15.01
C LYS A 46 89.99 87.10 -13.93
N THR A 47 89.18 88.02 -13.43
CA THR A 47 88.25 87.75 -12.34
C THR A 47 86.96 87.30 -12.98
N ALA A 48 86.42 86.17 -12.53
CA ALA A 48 85.13 85.72 -13.00
C ALA A 48 84.00 86.53 -12.34
N PRO A 49 82.86 86.71 -13.03
CA PRO A 49 81.67 87.27 -12.40
C PRO A 49 81.24 86.51 -11.14
N VAL A 50 80.56 87.19 -10.24
CA VAL A 50 79.92 86.58 -9.06
C VAL A 50 78.43 86.45 -9.31
N LEU A 51 77.93 85.22 -9.34
CA LEU A 51 76.51 84.89 -9.41
C LEU A 51 75.82 85.06 -8.04
N SER A 52 74.57 85.57 -8.05
CA SER A 52 73.65 85.53 -6.91
C SER A 52 73.43 84.10 -6.40
N GLU A 53 72.89 83.93 -5.20
CA GLU A 53 72.64 82.60 -4.62
C GLU A 53 71.68 81.79 -5.51
N ALA A 54 72.07 80.53 -5.79
CA ALA A 54 71.20 79.60 -6.49
C ALA A 54 70.29 78.91 -5.46
N PRO A 55 69.03 78.56 -5.81
CA PRO A 55 68.18 77.83 -4.89
C PRO A 55 68.78 76.45 -4.55
N ALA A 56 68.47 75.95 -3.35
CA ALA A 56 68.91 74.63 -2.91
C ALA A 56 68.24 73.50 -3.73
N ASP A 57 68.87 72.34 -3.71
CA ASP A 57 68.29 71.11 -4.29
C ASP A 57 66.93 70.80 -3.65
N ALA A 58 66.01 70.26 -4.44
CA ALA A 58 64.64 70.02 -4.01
C ALA A 58 64.11 68.69 -4.51
N THR A 59 63.11 68.14 -3.80
CA THR A 59 62.31 67.01 -4.26
C THR A 59 60.91 67.48 -4.61
N ALA A 60 60.36 66.99 -5.71
CA ALA A 60 58.99 67.26 -6.13
C ALA A 60 58.26 65.96 -6.44
N GLU A 61 56.94 65.97 -6.29
CA GLU A 61 56.10 64.89 -6.79
C GLU A 61 55.42 65.34 -8.06
N CYS A 62 55.62 64.58 -9.13
CA CYS A 62 54.81 64.64 -10.34
C CYS A 62 54.90 66.02 -11.02
N SER A 63 53.79 66.78 -11.07
CA SER A 63 53.77 68.10 -11.71
C SER A 63 54.20 69.25 -10.79
N ALA A 64 54.47 69.01 -9.51
CA ALA A 64 54.84 70.02 -8.52
C ALA A 64 56.31 70.49 -8.62
N VAL A 65 56.87 70.52 -9.82
CA VAL A 65 58.25 70.97 -10.08
C VAL A 65 58.34 72.48 -9.89
N PRO A 66 59.24 72.99 -9.01
CA PRO A 66 59.37 74.42 -8.79
C PRO A 66 59.89 75.14 -10.05
N ALA A 67 59.37 76.35 -10.29
CA ALA A 67 59.84 77.21 -11.38
C ALA A 67 61.34 77.54 -11.22
N ALA A 68 62.06 77.69 -12.35
CA ALA A 68 63.46 78.05 -12.34
C ALA A 68 63.66 79.48 -11.82
N ALA A 69 64.60 79.68 -10.90
CA ALA A 69 64.98 81.01 -10.45
C ALA A 69 65.75 81.77 -11.53
N THR A 70 65.59 83.10 -11.55
CA THR A 70 66.42 84.00 -12.35
C THR A 70 67.58 84.48 -11.50
N LEU A 71 68.82 84.16 -11.88
CA LEU A 71 70.01 84.63 -11.18
C LEU A 71 70.56 85.90 -11.83
N THR A 72 71.18 86.74 -11.01
CA THR A 72 71.92 87.93 -11.46
C THR A 72 73.41 87.73 -11.25
N ALA A 73 74.24 88.48 -11.98
CA ALA A 73 75.68 88.46 -11.83
C ALA A 73 76.24 89.87 -11.76
N THR A 74 77.33 90.04 -11.01
CA THR A 74 78.09 91.28 -10.92
C THR A 74 79.57 91.00 -11.16
N ASP A 75 80.29 91.92 -11.77
CA ASP A 75 81.72 91.83 -11.97
C ASP A 75 82.42 93.17 -11.70
N ASN A 76 83.71 93.14 -11.38
CA ASN A 76 84.47 94.35 -11.06
C ASN A 76 84.92 95.15 -12.30
N CYS A 77 84.89 94.53 -13.48
CA CYS A 77 85.34 95.07 -14.76
C CYS A 77 84.24 95.03 -15.84
N ASP A 78 83.13 94.34 -15.59
CA ASP A 78 81.91 94.32 -16.41
C ASP A 78 80.68 94.73 -15.59
N ALA A 79 79.99 95.78 -16.06
CA ALA A 79 78.80 96.32 -15.40
C ALA A 79 77.54 95.43 -15.60
N ALA A 80 77.53 94.56 -16.60
CA ALA A 80 76.39 93.69 -16.89
C ALA A 80 76.82 92.33 -17.48
N PRO A 81 77.42 91.43 -16.67
CA PRO A 81 77.75 90.09 -17.11
C PRO A 81 76.51 89.34 -17.61
N VAL A 82 76.67 88.55 -18.68
CA VAL A 82 75.58 87.78 -19.29
C VAL A 82 75.37 86.48 -18.52
N VAL A 83 74.15 86.23 -18.05
CA VAL A 83 73.76 84.97 -17.41
C VAL A 83 72.95 84.12 -18.38
N THR A 84 73.41 82.90 -18.64
CA THR A 84 72.66 81.89 -19.39
C THR A 84 72.10 80.82 -18.45
N PHE A 85 70.99 80.19 -18.84
CA PHE A 85 70.31 79.13 -18.11
C PHE A 85 70.17 77.89 -19.00
N GLU A 86 70.52 76.74 -18.47
CA GLU A 86 70.36 75.44 -19.11
C GLU A 86 69.71 74.46 -18.12
N GLU A 87 68.74 73.67 -18.60
CA GLU A 87 68.11 72.60 -17.83
C GLU A 87 68.25 71.27 -18.58
N ILE A 88 68.76 70.26 -17.89
CA ILE A 88 68.95 68.91 -18.43
C ILE A 88 68.10 67.94 -17.61
N ARG A 89 67.27 67.15 -18.29
CA ARG A 89 66.50 66.06 -17.69
C ARG A 89 67.25 64.74 -17.81
N THR A 90 67.24 63.95 -16.74
CA THR A 90 67.69 62.55 -16.73
C THR A 90 66.55 61.67 -16.24
N ASP A 91 66.09 60.77 -17.10
CA ASP A 91 64.99 59.85 -16.78
C ASP A 91 65.41 58.79 -15.77
N GLY A 92 64.48 58.46 -14.87
CA GLY A 92 64.62 57.40 -13.88
C GLY A 92 63.96 56.09 -14.32
N ASN A 93 63.47 55.32 -13.34
CA ASN A 93 62.91 53.99 -13.54
C ASN A 93 61.49 53.98 -14.15
N CYS A 94 60.77 55.11 -14.10
CA CYS A 94 59.45 55.28 -14.69
C CYS A 94 59.30 56.74 -15.18
N ALA A 95 58.27 57.01 -15.99
CA ALA A 95 58.09 58.31 -16.65
C ALA A 95 58.00 59.51 -15.67
N SER A 96 57.48 59.26 -14.46
CA SER A 96 57.27 60.27 -13.41
C SER A 96 58.41 60.33 -12.39
N ASN A 97 59.44 59.50 -12.55
CA ASN A 97 60.68 59.56 -11.78
C ASN A 97 61.81 60.08 -12.67
N TYR A 98 62.34 61.26 -12.38
CA TYR A 98 63.44 61.85 -13.13
C TYR A 98 64.16 62.93 -12.32
N THR A 99 65.35 63.33 -12.74
CA THR A 99 66.07 64.47 -12.15
C THR A 99 66.23 65.59 -13.17
N LEU A 100 65.99 66.84 -12.77
CA LEU A 100 66.31 68.04 -13.54
C LEU A 100 67.57 68.69 -12.95
N THR A 101 68.61 68.84 -13.76
CA THR A 101 69.81 69.60 -13.39
C THR A 101 69.77 70.95 -14.08
N ARG A 102 69.66 72.01 -13.29
CA ARG A 102 69.68 73.40 -13.74
C ARG A 102 71.06 73.98 -13.56
N THR A 103 71.59 74.64 -14.59
CA THR A 103 72.90 75.31 -14.57
C THR A 103 72.74 76.76 -15.01
N TRP A 104 73.22 77.68 -14.17
CA TRP A 104 73.36 79.09 -14.53
C TRP A 104 74.82 79.40 -14.74
N THR A 105 75.15 80.02 -15.87
CA THR A 105 76.54 80.42 -16.20
C THR A 105 76.58 81.91 -16.46
N ALA A 106 77.36 82.64 -15.65
CA ALA A 106 77.68 84.04 -15.89
C ALA A 106 78.97 84.16 -16.69
N THR A 107 78.98 85.00 -17.73
CA THR A 107 80.16 85.30 -18.55
C THR A 107 80.35 86.81 -18.63
N ASP A 108 81.53 87.31 -18.28
CA ASP A 108 81.88 88.73 -18.48
C ASP A 108 82.25 89.04 -19.94
N VAL A 109 82.41 90.33 -20.26
CA VAL A 109 82.86 90.80 -21.59
C VAL A 109 84.25 90.28 -22.02
N CYS A 110 85.07 89.78 -21.10
CA CYS A 110 86.41 89.27 -21.35
C CYS A 110 86.48 87.73 -21.44
N GLY A 111 85.35 87.05 -21.24
CA GLY A 111 85.18 85.60 -21.35
C GLY A 111 85.47 84.83 -20.06
N ASN A 112 85.65 85.48 -18.90
CA ASN A 112 85.74 84.74 -17.64
C ASN A 112 84.34 84.27 -17.22
N THR A 113 84.25 83.09 -16.63
CA THR A 113 82.96 82.44 -16.34
C THR A 113 82.87 81.94 -14.90
N ALA A 114 81.66 81.96 -14.36
CA ALA A 114 81.29 81.30 -13.11
C ALA A 114 79.96 80.58 -13.30
N SER A 115 79.78 79.44 -12.64
CA SER A 115 78.54 78.67 -12.71
C SER A 115 78.02 78.23 -11.34
N LYS A 116 76.71 78.04 -11.25
CA LYS A 116 76.02 77.39 -10.12
C LYS A 116 74.99 76.40 -10.64
N THR A 117 74.70 75.38 -9.84
CA THR A 117 73.76 74.31 -10.20
C THR A 117 72.70 74.11 -9.13
N GLN A 118 71.53 73.61 -9.56
CA GLN A 118 70.47 73.10 -8.70
C GLN A 118 69.99 71.76 -9.27
N VAL A 119 69.78 70.76 -8.42
CA VAL A 119 69.18 69.47 -8.77
C VAL A 119 67.78 69.36 -8.20
N ILE A 120 66.80 69.10 -9.07
CA ILE A 120 65.42 68.75 -8.68
C ILE A 120 65.21 67.26 -8.90
N THR A 121 64.87 66.52 -7.86
CA THR A 121 64.53 65.10 -7.94
C THR A 121 63.00 64.95 -7.94
N VAL A 122 62.43 64.52 -9.07
CA VAL A 122 61.00 64.25 -9.21
C VAL A 122 60.76 62.76 -8.98
N GLN A 123 59.84 62.44 -8.06
CA GLN A 123 59.47 61.05 -7.74
C GLN A 123 57.95 60.93 -7.57
N ASP A 124 57.40 59.82 -8.06
CA ASP A 124 56.05 59.38 -7.78
C ASP A 124 56.07 58.32 -6.67
N LYS A 125 55.45 58.68 -5.55
CA LYS A 125 55.28 57.82 -4.36
C LYS A 125 53.82 57.61 -4.01
N THR A 126 52.91 58.19 -4.80
CA THR A 126 51.49 58.21 -4.48
C THR A 126 50.84 57.04 -5.20
N ALA A 127 50.16 56.18 -4.44
CA ALA A 127 49.44 55.07 -5.05
C ALA A 127 48.19 55.58 -5.81
N PRO A 128 47.75 54.87 -6.86
CA PRO A 128 46.48 55.15 -7.51
C PRO A 128 45.31 55.12 -6.53
N VAL A 129 44.26 55.87 -6.83
CA VAL A 129 42.99 55.84 -6.08
C VAL A 129 41.99 54.99 -6.85
N ILE A 130 41.51 53.90 -6.23
CA ILE A 130 40.40 53.08 -6.75
C ILE A 130 39.09 53.78 -6.39
N ALA A 131 38.18 53.94 -7.38
CA ALA A 131 36.86 54.49 -7.15
C ALA A 131 36.05 53.62 -6.18
N THR A 132 35.14 54.24 -5.42
CA THR A 132 34.31 53.52 -4.44
C THR A 132 33.60 52.32 -5.08
N LEU A 133 33.89 51.13 -4.56
CA LEU A 133 33.23 49.91 -4.98
C LEU A 133 31.84 49.80 -4.33
N PRO A 134 30.90 49.06 -4.94
CA PRO A 134 29.60 48.83 -4.32
C PRO A 134 29.73 48.11 -2.97
N GLU A 135 28.77 48.37 -2.07
CA GLU A 135 28.68 47.67 -0.79
C GLU A 135 28.40 46.16 -0.97
N THR A 136 28.53 45.41 0.11
CA THR A 136 28.26 43.96 0.11
C THR A 136 26.81 43.69 -0.26
N SER A 137 26.58 42.85 -1.27
CA SER A 137 25.24 42.46 -1.71
C SER A 137 24.97 40.98 -1.41
N THR A 138 23.69 40.61 -1.38
CA THR A 138 23.25 39.22 -1.18
C THR A 138 22.29 38.85 -2.30
N ILE A 139 22.52 37.70 -2.93
CA ILE A 139 21.68 37.13 -3.98
C ILE A 139 21.25 35.71 -3.57
N SER A 140 20.12 35.26 -4.12
CA SER A 140 19.72 33.87 -4.01
C SER A 140 20.18 33.11 -5.25
N CYS A 141 20.71 31.91 -5.06
CA CYS A 141 20.88 30.96 -6.17
C CYS A 141 19.52 30.71 -6.86
N PRO A 142 19.51 30.39 -8.18
CA PRO A 142 20.65 30.08 -9.05
C PRO A 142 21.32 31.32 -9.70
N VAL A 143 21.02 32.55 -9.25
CA VAL A 143 21.62 33.76 -9.83
C VAL A 143 23.14 33.75 -9.63
N THR A 144 23.89 33.99 -10.70
CA THR A 144 25.35 34.04 -10.65
C THR A 144 25.86 35.42 -10.22
N PRO A 145 26.88 35.51 -9.35
CA PRO A 145 27.47 36.79 -8.95
C PRO A 145 28.10 37.53 -10.14
N VAL A 146 27.80 38.83 -10.28
CA VAL A 146 28.39 39.70 -11.30
C VAL A 146 29.04 40.90 -10.62
N PHE A 147 30.35 41.07 -10.84
CA PHE A 147 31.11 42.21 -10.33
C PHE A 147 31.16 43.34 -11.37
N THR A 148 30.94 44.57 -10.91
CA THR A 148 31.21 45.76 -11.73
C THR A 148 32.72 45.97 -11.85
N GLN A 149 33.18 46.29 -13.06
CA GLN A 149 34.60 46.60 -13.31
C GLN A 149 35.03 47.80 -12.45
N ALA A 150 36.12 47.66 -11.69
CA ALA A 150 36.69 48.78 -10.95
C ALA A 150 37.36 49.79 -11.90
N THR A 151 37.39 51.05 -11.48
CA THR A 151 38.16 52.12 -12.12
C THR A 151 39.13 52.71 -11.12
N ALA A 152 40.26 53.21 -11.61
CA ALA A 152 41.28 53.85 -10.79
C ALA A 152 41.89 55.03 -11.54
N THR A 153 42.31 56.04 -10.79
CA THR A 153 42.98 57.23 -11.30
C THR A 153 44.27 57.46 -10.54
N ASP A 154 45.27 58.00 -11.22
CA ASP A 154 46.54 58.39 -10.62
C ASP A 154 46.84 59.86 -10.94
N GLU A 155 47.40 60.59 -9.97
CA GLU A 155 47.69 62.02 -10.12
C GLU A 155 48.99 62.27 -10.91
N CYS A 156 49.85 61.25 -10.96
CA CYS A 156 51.23 61.33 -11.40
C CYS A 156 51.46 60.70 -12.78
N GLY A 157 50.50 59.93 -13.27
CA GLY A 157 50.53 59.28 -14.57
C GLY A 157 49.13 58.99 -15.13
N SER A 158 49.07 58.72 -16.43
CA SER A 158 47.81 58.45 -17.13
C SER A 158 47.48 56.96 -17.25
N SER A 159 48.40 56.06 -16.90
CA SER A 159 48.22 54.62 -17.03
C SER A 159 48.26 53.92 -15.68
N VAL A 160 47.12 53.36 -15.29
CA VAL A 160 46.98 52.47 -14.13
C VAL A 160 46.64 51.08 -14.63
N THR A 161 47.36 50.07 -14.13
CA THR A 161 47.07 48.66 -14.39
C THR A 161 46.13 48.14 -13.31
N LEU A 162 45.03 47.50 -13.71
CA LEU A 162 44.07 46.87 -12.79
C LEU A 162 44.12 45.36 -12.93
N THR A 163 44.24 44.66 -11.80
CA THR A 163 44.10 43.21 -11.70
C THR A 163 43.04 42.86 -10.66
N SER A 164 42.48 41.65 -10.73
CA SER A 164 41.48 41.16 -9.77
C SER A 164 41.75 39.72 -9.37
N GLU A 165 41.52 39.41 -8.10
CA GLU A 165 41.58 38.05 -7.56
C GLU A 165 40.30 37.73 -6.78
N ASP A 166 39.75 36.54 -6.99
CA ASP A 166 38.53 36.06 -6.35
C ASP A 166 38.84 35.03 -5.28
N VAL A 167 38.29 35.25 -4.08
CA VAL A 167 38.31 34.27 -2.99
C VAL A 167 36.88 33.82 -2.73
N ILE A 168 36.66 32.50 -2.80
CA ILE A 168 35.37 31.86 -2.49
C ILE A 168 35.44 31.31 -1.07
N THR A 169 34.49 31.70 -0.23
CA THR A 169 34.32 31.12 1.11
C THR A 169 32.99 30.37 1.16
N ASN A 170 33.05 29.06 1.43
CA ASN A 170 31.84 28.25 1.58
C ASN A 170 30.99 28.76 2.76
N GLY A 171 29.68 28.79 2.57
CA GLY A 171 28.72 29.15 3.59
C GLY A 171 28.38 27.98 4.52
N GLN A 172 27.32 28.15 5.32
CA GLN A 172 26.91 27.17 6.34
C GLN A 172 26.29 25.91 5.74
N CYS A 173 25.82 25.98 4.50
CA CYS A 173 25.14 24.89 3.81
C CYS A 173 25.57 24.80 2.35
N ALA A 174 25.38 23.62 1.73
CA ALA A 174 25.63 23.42 0.30
C ALA A 174 24.74 24.38 -0.51
N GLY A 175 25.30 25.00 -1.55
CA GLY A 175 24.63 26.05 -2.33
C GLY A 175 24.83 27.48 -1.78
N SER A 176 25.22 27.63 -0.50
CA SER A 176 25.58 28.93 0.08
C SER A 176 27.10 29.17 0.07
N TYR A 177 27.52 30.36 -0.32
CA TYR A 177 28.92 30.79 -0.32
C TYR A 177 29.02 32.32 -0.46
N SER A 178 30.18 32.90 -0.19
CA SER A 178 30.48 34.29 -0.55
C SER A 178 31.66 34.33 -1.52
N ILE A 179 31.63 35.28 -2.45
CA ILE A 179 32.77 35.62 -3.30
C ILE A 179 33.24 37.02 -2.94
N THR A 180 34.50 37.14 -2.53
CA THR A 180 35.17 38.41 -2.34
C THR A 180 36.16 38.63 -3.48
N ARG A 181 35.91 39.64 -4.32
CA ARG A 181 36.84 40.08 -5.38
C ARG A 181 37.68 41.23 -4.86
N THR A 182 39.00 41.08 -4.91
CA THR A 182 39.96 42.13 -4.57
C THR A 182 40.57 42.71 -5.83
N TRP A 183 40.41 44.00 -6.05
CA TRP A 183 41.03 44.76 -7.13
C TRP A 183 42.36 45.33 -6.66
N THR A 184 43.40 45.21 -7.48
CA THR A 184 44.70 45.85 -7.26
C THR A 184 44.97 46.82 -8.39
N ALA A 185 45.16 48.09 -8.06
CA ALA A 185 45.56 49.14 -9.00
C ALA A 185 47.05 49.42 -8.81
N THR A 186 47.84 49.43 -9.89
CA THR A 186 49.28 49.72 -9.85
C THR A 186 49.63 50.75 -10.93
N ASP A 187 50.32 51.81 -10.54
CA ASP A 187 50.82 52.83 -11.47
C ASP A 187 52.08 52.35 -12.23
N ALA A 188 52.64 53.23 -13.06
CA ALA A 188 53.85 52.94 -13.84
C ALA A 188 55.15 52.93 -13.00
N CYS A 189 55.12 53.48 -11.79
CA CYS A 189 56.24 53.57 -10.87
C CYS A 189 56.25 52.45 -9.81
N GLY A 190 55.20 51.64 -9.79
CA GLY A 190 55.02 50.47 -8.93
C GLY A 190 54.27 50.75 -7.63
N ASN A 191 53.70 51.95 -7.42
CA ASN A 191 52.86 52.17 -6.25
C ASN A 191 51.49 51.51 -6.47
N ALA A 192 50.94 50.93 -5.40
CA ALA A 192 49.75 50.10 -5.50
C ALA A 192 48.71 50.38 -4.42
N ALA A 193 47.44 50.25 -4.80
CA ALA A 193 46.29 50.30 -3.90
C ALA A 193 45.37 49.10 -4.13
N THR A 194 44.65 48.70 -3.09
CA THR A 194 43.72 47.56 -3.13
C THR A 194 42.36 47.92 -2.57
N ALA A 195 41.29 47.41 -3.17
CA ALA A 195 39.92 47.52 -2.66
C ALA A 195 39.13 46.25 -2.99
N SER A 196 38.19 45.86 -2.12
CA SER A 196 37.45 44.60 -2.27
C SER A 196 35.94 44.80 -2.27
N GLN A 197 35.24 43.96 -3.03
CA GLN A 197 33.79 43.85 -3.05
C GLN A 197 33.38 42.41 -2.70
N THR A 198 32.34 42.24 -1.90
CA THR A 198 31.80 40.92 -1.53
C THR A 198 30.37 40.74 -2.03
N ILE A 199 30.07 39.56 -2.59
CA ILE A 199 28.71 39.13 -2.93
C ILE A 199 28.42 37.82 -2.19
N ASN A 200 27.38 37.80 -1.37
CA ASN A 200 26.90 36.62 -0.68
C ASN A 200 25.86 35.90 -1.55
N VAL A 201 26.00 34.58 -1.66
CA VAL A 201 25.03 33.69 -2.31
C VAL A 201 24.41 32.83 -1.21
N ILE A 202 23.10 32.93 -1.05
CA ILE A 202 22.33 32.16 -0.08
C ILE A 202 21.28 31.31 -0.80
N ASP A 203 20.87 30.23 -0.18
CA ASP A 203 19.72 29.44 -0.62
C ASP A 203 18.56 29.71 0.34
N THR A 204 17.48 30.26 -0.19
CA THR A 204 16.26 30.61 0.56
C THR A 204 15.03 29.91 0.00
N THR A 205 15.22 29.09 -1.03
CA THR A 205 14.14 28.45 -1.78
C THR A 205 13.98 27.03 -1.29
N ALA A 206 12.75 26.63 -0.96
CA ALA A 206 12.50 25.24 -0.61
C ALA A 206 12.57 24.34 -1.86
N PRO A 207 13.00 23.07 -1.70
CA PRO A 207 12.94 22.09 -2.78
C PRO A 207 11.52 21.91 -3.31
N VAL A 208 11.40 21.56 -4.58
CA VAL A 208 10.12 21.23 -5.22
C VAL A 208 9.96 19.71 -5.25
N ILE A 209 8.92 19.19 -4.59
CA ILE A 209 8.51 17.80 -4.70
C ILE A 209 7.72 17.60 -6.01
N ALA A 210 8.10 16.62 -6.81
CA ALA A 210 7.37 16.28 -8.04
C ALA A 210 5.92 15.88 -7.73
N THR A 211 5.01 16.18 -8.66
CA THR A 211 3.58 15.89 -8.49
C THR A 211 3.35 14.42 -8.10
N LEU A 212 2.76 14.21 -6.92
CA LEU A 212 2.38 12.90 -6.45
C LEU A 212 1.06 12.46 -7.11
N PRO A 213 0.81 11.15 -7.23
CA PRO A 213 -0.47 10.65 -7.76
C PRO A 213 -1.66 11.13 -6.94
N GLU A 214 -2.81 11.26 -7.60
CA GLU A 214 -4.09 11.53 -6.94
C GLU A 214 -4.48 10.41 -5.97
N ALA A 215 -5.47 10.71 -5.12
CA ALA A 215 -5.95 9.74 -4.14
C ALA A 215 -6.54 8.50 -4.83
N SER A 216 -6.10 7.32 -4.41
CA SER A 216 -6.55 6.05 -4.98
C SER A 216 -7.40 5.25 -4.00
N ILE A 217 -8.10 4.24 -4.52
CA ILE A 217 -8.92 3.31 -3.75
C ILE A 217 -8.41 1.89 -4.02
N VAL A 218 -8.19 1.11 -2.96
CA VAL A 218 -7.82 -0.31 -3.03
C VAL A 218 -8.71 -1.14 -2.11
N SER A 219 -8.86 -2.43 -2.41
CA SER A 219 -9.57 -3.37 -1.54
C SER A 219 -8.79 -3.60 -0.24
N CYS A 220 -9.47 -3.99 0.83
CA CYS A 220 -8.85 -4.34 2.12
C CYS A 220 -7.74 -5.41 2.04
N SER A 221 -7.78 -6.24 1.00
CA SER A 221 -6.88 -7.35 0.77
C SER A 221 -5.62 -6.97 0.00
N ALA A 222 -5.60 -5.77 -0.59
CA ALA A 222 -4.46 -5.23 -1.27
C ALA A 222 -3.56 -4.51 -0.27
N VAL A 223 -2.25 -4.70 -0.39
CA VAL A 223 -1.26 -3.93 0.35
C VAL A 223 -1.14 -2.54 -0.31
N PRO A 224 -1.37 -1.42 0.40
CA PRO A 224 -1.23 -0.09 -0.16
C PRO A 224 0.22 0.17 -0.60
N THR A 225 0.43 0.52 -1.86
CA THR A 225 1.74 0.87 -2.40
C THR A 225 1.80 2.36 -2.73
N PHE A 226 2.68 3.10 -2.04
CA PHE A 226 2.91 4.52 -2.31
C PHE A 226 3.88 4.73 -3.47
N ALA A 227 3.68 5.81 -4.22
CA ALA A 227 4.69 6.25 -5.18
C ALA A 227 5.92 6.78 -4.43
N THR A 228 7.11 6.50 -4.99
CA THR A 228 8.35 7.09 -4.50
C THR A 228 8.37 8.57 -4.86
N ALA A 229 8.42 9.45 -3.87
CA ALA A 229 8.57 10.89 -4.11
C ALA A 229 9.98 11.19 -4.63
N THR A 230 10.06 12.18 -5.52
CA THR A 230 11.32 12.80 -5.94
C THR A 230 11.22 14.29 -5.69
N ALA A 231 12.35 14.94 -5.42
CA ALA A 231 12.40 16.37 -5.20
C ALA A 231 13.67 16.93 -5.84
N THR A 232 13.57 18.16 -6.33
CA THR A 232 14.68 18.91 -6.93
C THR A 232 14.79 20.27 -6.29
N ASP A 233 16.00 20.78 -6.20
CA ASP A 233 16.28 22.11 -5.69
C ASP A 233 17.07 22.93 -6.72
N GLU A 234 16.73 24.20 -6.88
CA GLU A 234 17.31 25.07 -7.93
C GLU A 234 18.76 25.45 -7.62
N CYS A 235 19.18 25.38 -6.37
CA CYS A 235 20.54 25.69 -5.93
C CYS A 235 21.49 24.48 -6.02
N GLY A 236 21.00 23.34 -6.54
CA GLY A 236 21.79 22.12 -6.70
C GLY A 236 22.13 21.44 -5.36
N SER A 237 21.48 21.86 -4.28
CA SER A 237 21.60 21.31 -2.94
C SER A 237 21.14 19.84 -2.93
N SER A 238 21.84 18.96 -2.20
CA SER A 238 21.34 17.60 -1.97
C SER A 238 20.05 17.67 -1.15
N VAL A 239 18.96 17.12 -1.67
CA VAL A 239 17.66 17.12 -1.01
C VAL A 239 17.50 15.85 -0.16
N THR A 240 17.14 16.02 1.10
CA THR A 240 16.75 14.93 2.00
C THR A 240 15.24 14.76 1.95
N LEU A 241 14.78 13.53 1.69
CA LEU A 241 13.36 13.17 1.70
C LEU A 241 13.04 12.30 2.93
N THR A 242 12.00 12.68 3.66
CA THR A 242 11.42 11.90 4.75
C THR A 242 9.93 11.71 4.51
N SER A 243 9.35 10.65 5.06
CA SER A 243 7.92 10.36 4.95
C SER A 243 7.33 9.99 6.30
N GLU A 244 6.10 10.45 6.55
CA GLU A 244 5.30 10.08 7.71
C GLU A 244 3.93 9.58 7.26
N ASP A 245 3.46 8.49 7.86
CA ASP A 245 2.17 7.87 7.55
C ASP A 245 1.18 8.14 8.68
N VAL A 246 0.01 8.66 8.30
CA VAL A 246 -1.13 8.81 9.19
C VAL A 246 -2.24 7.89 8.70
N THR A 247 -2.66 6.98 9.57
CA THR A 247 -3.81 6.09 9.30
C THR A 247 -5.05 6.63 10.00
N THR A 248 -6.12 6.82 9.24
CA THR A 248 -7.44 7.22 9.77
C THR A 248 -8.42 6.08 9.53
N ASN A 249 -9.06 5.58 10.59
CA ASN A 249 -10.07 4.53 10.44
C ASN A 249 -11.30 5.07 9.68
N GLY A 250 -11.81 4.24 8.78
CA GLY A 250 -13.05 4.50 8.05
C GLY A 250 -14.29 4.20 8.89
N GLN A 251 -15.46 4.40 8.29
CA GLN A 251 -16.75 4.18 8.95
C GLN A 251 -17.07 2.69 9.13
N CYS A 252 -16.52 1.82 8.28
CA CYS A 252 -16.69 0.38 8.38
C CYS A 252 -15.45 -0.31 8.99
N ALA A 253 -15.67 -1.40 9.73
CA ALA A 253 -14.59 -2.29 10.16
C ALA A 253 -13.79 -2.80 8.95
N GLY A 254 -12.46 -2.65 9.00
CA GLY A 254 -11.56 -3.03 7.90
C GLY A 254 -11.34 -1.94 6.84
N SER A 255 -12.15 -0.86 6.85
CA SER A 255 -11.90 0.33 6.03
C SER A 255 -11.02 1.35 6.76
N TYR A 256 -10.06 1.94 6.06
CA TYR A 256 -9.20 3.00 6.58
C TYR A 256 -8.57 3.78 5.43
N SER A 257 -8.08 4.98 5.69
CA SER A 257 -7.23 5.71 4.75
C SER A 257 -5.82 5.83 5.32
N ILE A 258 -4.81 5.71 4.46
CA ILE A 258 -3.43 6.05 4.80
C ILE A 258 -3.06 7.28 3.99
N THR A 259 -2.70 8.36 4.69
CA THR A 259 -2.09 9.53 4.07
C THR A 259 -0.60 9.52 4.40
N ARG A 260 0.23 9.40 3.37
CA ARG A 260 1.69 9.55 3.46
C ARG A 260 2.06 10.98 3.10
N THR A 261 2.67 11.70 4.04
CA THR A 261 3.21 13.04 3.81
C THR A 261 4.71 12.96 3.65
N TRP A 262 5.20 13.40 2.49
CA TRP A 262 6.62 13.57 2.21
C TRP A 262 7.06 14.97 2.60
N THR A 263 8.18 15.07 3.30
CA THR A 263 8.89 16.33 3.57
C THR A 263 10.23 16.30 2.86
N ALA A 264 10.44 17.24 1.94
CA ALA A 264 11.72 17.50 1.31
C ALA A 264 12.42 18.63 2.05
N THR A 265 13.71 18.49 2.33
CA THR A 265 14.53 19.51 2.99
C THR A 265 15.88 19.61 2.31
N ASP A 266 16.28 20.80 1.91
CA ASP A 266 17.61 21.05 1.35
C ASP A 266 18.69 21.10 2.44
N ALA A 267 19.93 21.36 2.03
CA ALA A 267 21.06 21.49 2.95
C ALA A 267 21.02 22.76 3.82
N CYS A 268 20.26 23.77 3.42
CA CYS A 268 20.10 25.05 4.11
C CYS A 268 18.90 25.07 5.07
N GLY A 269 18.12 23.98 5.10
CA GLY A 269 16.98 23.79 5.99
C GLY A 269 15.66 24.30 5.43
N ASN A 270 15.61 24.78 4.18
CA ASN A 270 14.32 25.12 3.57
C ASN A 270 13.57 23.84 3.24
N SER A 271 12.25 23.84 3.44
CA SER A 271 11.45 22.62 3.33
C SER A 271 10.11 22.82 2.66
N SER A 272 9.67 21.77 1.96
CA SER A 272 8.36 21.66 1.34
C SER A 272 7.71 20.33 1.68
N ARG A 273 6.38 20.27 1.55
CA ARG A 273 5.60 19.07 1.86
C ARG A 273 4.59 18.77 0.77
N ALA A 274 4.40 17.49 0.48
CA ALA A 274 3.36 16.98 -0.40
C ALA A 274 2.82 15.66 0.16
N SER A 275 1.56 15.34 -0.10
CA SER A 275 0.93 14.14 0.46
C SER A 275 0.25 13.30 -0.62
N GLN A 276 0.27 11.98 -0.42
CA GLN A 276 -0.50 11.01 -1.20
C GLN A 276 -1.44 10.27 -0.24
N THR A 277 -2.71 10.10 -0.64
CA THR A 277 -3.70 9.35 0.15
C THR A 277 -4.12 8.09 -0.59
N ILE A 278 -4.12 6.95 0.10
CA ILE A 278 -4.70 5.69 -0.38
C ILE A 278 -5.85 5.32 0.54
N ASN A 279 -7.05 5.18 -0.03
CA ASN A 279 -8.23 4.74 0.67
C ASN A 279 -8.36 3.22 0.53
N VAL A 280 -8.43 2.53 1.66
CA VAL A 280 -8.67 1.10 1.74
C VAL A 280 -10.13 0.92 2.12
N ILE A 281 -10.96 0.52 1.15
CA ILE A 281 -12.40 0.34 1.37
C ILE A 281 -12.84 -1.01 0.82
N ASP A 282 -13.88 -1.55 1.44
CA ASP A 282 -14.57 -2.73 0.97
C ASP A 282 -15.71 -2.33 0.04
N THR A 283 -15.71 -2.84 -1.19
CA THR A 283 -16.72 -2.56 -2.22
C THR A 283 -17.42 -3.82 -2.72
N VAL A 284 -17.10 -4.99 -2.18
CA VAL A 284 -17.55 -6.28 -2.71
C VAL A 284 -18.38 -6.99 -1.64
N GLY A 285 -19.56 -7.47 -2.00
CA GLY A 285 -20.40 -8.21 -1.07
C GLY A 285 -19.85 -9.62 -0.73
N PRO A 286 -20.37 -10.25 0.34
CA PRO A 286 -19.95 -11.57 0.78
C PRO A 286 -20.05 -12.65 -0.31
N THR A 287 -19.21 -13.67 -0.22
CA THR A 287 -19.25 -14.88 -1.07
C THR A 287 -19.68 -16.11 -0.27
N THR A 288 -20.17 -17.16 -0.93
CA THR A 288 -20.46 -18.45 -0.27
C THR A 288 -19.25 -19.37 -0.35
N ALA A 289 -18.79 -19.88 0.80
CA ALA A 289 -17.78 -20.93 0.88
C ALA A 289 -18.38 -22.33 0.63
N THR A 290 -19.69 -22.48 0.88
CA THR A 290 -20.41 -23.72 0.59
C THR A 290 -20.82 -23.76 -0.88
N ALA A 291 -20.38 -24.78 -1.61
CA ALA A 291 -20.87 -25.06 -2.95
C ALA A 291 -22.31 -25.59 -2.90
N PHE A 292 -23.17 -25.10 -3.78
CA PHE A 292 -24.55 -25.60 -3.91
C PHE A 292 -24.98 -25.59 -5.37
N THR A 293 -25.95 -26.44 -5.72
CA THR A 293 -26.56 -26.45 -7.04
C THR A 293 -27.67 -25.41 -7.10
N SER A 294 -27.54 -24.44 -8.00
CA SER A 294 -28.49 -23.34 -8.17
C SER A 294 -29.80 -23.76 -8.81
N THR A 295 -29.80 -24.86 -9.58
CA THR A 295 -31.02 -25.45 -10.14
C THR A 295 -31.02 -26.95 -9.89
N ILE A 296 -32.14 -27.48 -9.40
CA ILE A 296 -32.36 -28.91 -9.14
C ILE A 296 -33.71 -29.31 -9.71
N ASP A 297 -33.76 -30.42 -10.43
CA ASP A 297 -35.01 -31.03 -10.88
C ASP A 297 -35.30 -32.30 -10.07
N VAL A 298 -36.47 -32.37 -9.42
CA VAL A 298 -36.85 -33.49 -8.55
C VAL A 298 -38.33 -33.85 -8.72
N ASN A 299 -38.70 -35.05 -8.27
CA ASN A 299 -40.10 -35.39 -8.02
C ASN A 299 -40.53 -34.84 -6.64
N CYS A 300 -41.84 -34.67 -6.44
CA CYS A 300 -42.37 -34.08 -5.21
C CYS A 300 -42.10 -34.87 -3.91
N ASP A 301 -41.72 -36.15 -4.01
CA ASP A 301 -41.30 -36.99 -2.90
C ASP A 301 -39.79 -36.95 -2.60
N ALA A 302 -39.00 -36.21 -3.39
CA ALA A 302 -37.54 -36.14 -3.31
C ALA A 302 -37.01 -34.70 -3.18
N ILE A 303 -37.81 -33.78 -2.63
CA ILE A 303 -37.39 -32.38 -2.42
C ILE A 303 -36.24 -32.33 -1.40
N PRO A 304 -35.07 -31.80 -1.76
CA PRO A 304 -33.93 -31.77 -0.85
C PRO A 304 -34.17 -30.79 0.31
N THR A 305 -33.65 -31.14 1.47
CA THR A 305 -33.63 -30.24 2.63
C THR A 305 -32.88 -28.94 2.30
N LYS A 306 -33.20 -27.85 3.00
CA LYS A 306 -32.50 -26.56 2.85
C LYS A 306 -31.00 -26.74 3.08
N PRO A 307 -30.12 -26.38 2.13
CA PRO A 307 -28.68 -26.41 2.37
C PRO A 307 -28.28 -25.34 3.40
N GLU A 308 -27.27 -25.65 4.21
CA GLU A 308 -26.66 -24.70 5.14
C GLU A 308 -25.48 -24.02 4.43
N LEU A 309 -25.67 -22.76 4.03
CA LEU A 309 -24.65 -21.99 3.33
C LEU A 309 -23.80 -21.21 4.33
N VAL A 310 -22.48 -21.34 4.20
CA VAL A 310 -21.50 -20.55 4.95
C VAL A 310 -21.05 -19.39 4.08
N PHE A 311 -21.24 -18.17 4.57
CA PHE A 311 -20.83 -16.95 3.88
C PHE A 311 -19.57 -16.39 4.49
N VAL A 312 -18.66 -15.94 3.63
CA VAL A 312 -17.38 -15.35 4.01
C VAL A 312 -17.20 -14.04 3.26
N ASP A 313 -16.64 -13.07 3.95
CA ASP A 313 -16.18 -11.83 3.36
C ASP A 313 -14.71 -11.61 3.74
N ASN A 314 -13.96 -10.99 2.84
CA ASN A 314 -12.52 -10.87 2.96
C ASN A 314 -12.09 -9.61 3.74
N CYS A 315 -12.99 -8.65 3.90
CA CYS A 315 -12.72 -7.33 4.45
C CYS A 315 -13.41 -7.07 5.77
N SER A 316 -14.61 -7.62 5.95
CA SER A 316 -15.44 -7.32 7.09
C SER A 316 -16.25 -8.53 7.56
N ALA A 317 -16.93 -8.37 8.70
CA ALA A 317 -17.76 -9.43 9.24
C ALA A 317 -19.04 -9.57 8.40
N VAL A 318 -19.46 -10.82 8.17
CA VAL A 318 -20.69 -11.11 7.43
C VAL A 318 -21.89 -11.04 8.37
N SER A 319 -22.92 -10.29 7.99
CA SER A 319 -24.19 -10.24 8.71
C SER A 319 -24.99 -11.53 8.50
N PRO A 320 -25.87 -11.93 9.45
CA PRO A 320 -26.73 -13.09 9.26
C PRO A 320 -27.54 -13.00 7.97
N ALA A 321 -27.49 -14.06 7.16
CA ALA A 321 -28.21 -14.10 5.89
C ALA A 321 -29.73 -14.06 6.11
N VAL A 322 -30.41 -13.23 5.33
CA VAL A 322 -31.89 -13.20 5.26
C VAL A 322 -32.33 -14.27 4.27
N PHE A 323 -32.99 -15.31 4.78
CA PHE A 323 -33.49 -16.44 3.99
C PHE A 323 -34.98 -16.29 3.68
N THR A 324 -35.35 -16.54 2.43
CA THR A 324 -36.75 -16.66 2.01
C THR A 324 -36.93 -17.91 1.15
N GLU A 325 -38.08 -18.58 1.30
CA GLU A 325 -38.49 -19.71 0.49
C GLU A 325 -39.91 -19.48 0.01
N ASN A 326 -40.12 -19.51 -1.30
CA ASN A 326 -41.43 -19.28 -1.91
C ASN A 326 -41.71 -20.32 -2.99
N ILE A 327 -42.96 -20.76 -3.09
CA ILE A 327 -43.43 -21.57 -4.20
C ILE A 327 -43.95 -20.65 -5.30
N ILE A 328 -43.46 -20.85 -6.52
CA ILE A 328 -43.90 -20.12 -7.71
C ILE A 328 -44.25 -21.10 -8.84
N ASN A 329 -44.84 -20.58 -9.91
CA ASN A 329 -45.13 -21.33 -11.14
C ASN A 329 -45.94 -22.62 -10.91
N ARG A 330 -46.86 -22.60 -9.95
CA ARG A 330 -47.66 -23.76 -9.59
C ARG A 330 -48.66 -24.10 -10.68
N THR A 331 -48.59 -25.33 -11.17
CA THR A 331 -49.56 -25.97 -12.06
C THR A 331 -50.11 -27.23 -11.39
N GLU A 332 -50.98 -27.98 -12.07
CA GLU A 332 -51.49 -29.26 -11.58
C GLU A 332 -50.38 -30.33 -11.48
N ASN A 333 -49.35 -30.24 -12.33
CA ASN A 333 -48.33 -31.29 -12.49
C ASN A 333 -46.92 -30.84 -12.08
N SER A 334 -46.73 -29.58 -11.69
CA SER A 334 -45.43 -29.06 -11.32
C SER A 334 -45.50 -27.77 -10.51
N TYR A 335 -44.42 -27.44 -9.82
CA TYR A 335 -44.18 -26.14 -9.23
C TYR A 335 -42.67 -25.91 -9.07
N SER A 336 -42.24 -24.68 -8.81
CA SER A 336 -40.84 -24.40 -8.46
C SER A 336 -40.76 -23.85 -7.04
N ILE A 337 -39.82 -24.35 -6.25
CA ILE A 337 -39.44 -23.75 -4.97
C ILE A 337 -38.24 -22.83 -5.23
N VAL A 338 -38.36 -21.55 -4.89
CA VAL A 338 -37.27 -20.58 -4.96
C VAL A 338 -36.81 -20.26 -3.55
N ARG A 339 -35.57 -20.66 -3.27
CA ARG A 339 -34.83 -20.31 -2.06
C ARG A 339 -33.88 -19.16 -2.37
N LYS A 340 -33.93 -18.12 -1.56
CA LYS A 340 -33.10 -16.93 -1.73
C LYS A 340 -32.42 -16.57 -0.42
N TRP A 341 -31.10 -16.36 -0.49
CA TRP A 341 -30.28 -15.85 0.60
C TRP A 341 -29.76 -14.46 0.21
N LEU A 342 -30.19 -13.44 0.94
CA LEU A 342 -29.63 -12.10 0.84
C LEU A 342 -28.66 -11.91 2.00
N VAL A 343 -27.40 -11.63 1.68
CA VAL A 343 -26.32 -11.53 2.68
C VAL A 343 -25.62 -10.22 2.48
N ALA A 344 -25.41 -9.49 3.57
CA ALA A 344 -24.66 -8.24 3.56
C ALA A 344 -23.48 -8.36 4.51
N ASP A 345 -22.42 -7.62 4.22
CA ASP A 345 -21.30 -7.44 5.14
C ASP A 345 -21.56 -6.29 6.13
N ALA A 346 -20.58 -5.97 6.97
CA ALA A 346 -20.68 -4.85 7.91
C ALA A 346 -20.57 -3.48 7.24
N CYS A 347 -20.09 -3.43 6.00
CA CYS A 347 -19.93 -2.22 5.19
C CYS A 347 -21.17 -1.89 4.34
N GLY A 348 -22.16 -2.79 4.32
CA GLY A 348 -23.39 -2.66 3.56
C GLY A 348 -23.30 -3.18 2.12
N ASN A 349 -22.20 -3.81 1.72
CA ASN A 349 -22.15 -4.49 0.43
C ASN A 349 -22.94 -5.79 0.53
N ALA A 350 -23.78 -6.06 -0.46
CA ALA A 350 -24.72 -7.18 -0.43
C ALA A 350 -24.56 -8.11 -1.63
N SER A 351 -24.72 -9.39 -1.37
CA SER A 351 -24.74 -10.47 -2.35
C SER A 351 -26.02 -11.28 -2.24
N GLU A 352 -26.47 -11.80 -3.37
CA GLU A 352 -27.69 -12.59 -3.48
C GLU A 352 -27.38 -13.96 -4.06
N PHE A 353 -27.88 -15.00 -3.39
CA PHE A 353 -27.76 -16.39 -3.82
C PHE A 353 -29.17 -16.97 -4.00
N ILE A 354 -29.40 -17.65 -5.11
CA ILE A 354 -30.70 -18.23 -5.46
C ILE A 354 -30.52 -19.72 -5.77
N GLN A 355 -31.37 -20.55 -5.17
CA GLN A 355 -31.57 -21.95 -5.55
C GLN A 355 -33.03 -22.14 -6.01
N ILE A 356 -33.18 -22.72 -7.19
CA ILE A 356 -34.46 -23.06 -7.81
C ILE A 356 -34.59 -24.60 -7.81
N ILE A 357 -35.66 -25.11 -7.23
CA ILE A 357 -35.98 -26.54 -7.26
C ILE A 357 -37.23 -26.68 -8.11
N ASN A 358 -37.10 -27.23 -9.32
CA ASN A 358 -38.26 -27.56 -10.15
C ASN A 358 -38.78 -28.92 -9.70
N VAL A 359 -40.02 -28.92 -9.26
CA VAL A 359 -40.70 -30.10 -8.73
C VAL A 359 -41.70 -30.57 -9.77
N THR A 360 -41.56 -31.81 -10.20
CA THR A 360 -42.58 -32.51 -10.97
C THR A 360 -43.46 -33.31 -10.02
N ILE A 361 -44.77 -33.32 -10.26
CA ILE A 361 -45.74 -34.16 -9.56
C ILE A 361 -46.04 -35.34 -10.47
N ALA A 362 -45.37 -36.47 -10.22
CA ALA A 362 -45.75 -37.73 -10.85
C ALA A 362 -46.99 -38.30 -10.14
N ASN A 363 -48.15 -38.26 -10.80
CA ASN A 363 -49.36 -38.98 -10.35
C ASN A 363 -49.13 -40.50 -10.47
N ASN A 364 -48.43 -41.08 -9.51
CA ASN A 364 -48.23 -42.52 -9.42
C ASN A 364 -49.51 -43.16 -8.85
N ILE A 365 -50.36 -43.70 -9.74
CA ILE A 365 -51.53 -44.47 -9.33
C ILE A 365 -51.07 -45.87 -8.93
N VAL A 366 -51.00 -46.14 -7.62
CA VAL A 366 -50.75 -47.49 -7.11
C VAL A 366 -52.05 -48.27 -7.17
N THR A 367 -52.10 -49.39 -7.89
CA THR A 367 -53.30 -50.24 -8.00
C THR A 367 -53.20 -51.45 -7.08
N ILE A 368 -54.23 -51.66 -6.25
CA ILE A 368 -54.39 -52.77 -5.33
C ILE A 368 -55.61 -53.57 -5.77
N ASN A 369 -55.45 -54.87 -5.95
CA ASN A 369 -56.56 -55.76 -6.28
C ASN A 369 -57.00 -56.49 -5.00
N SER A 370 -58.30 -56.51 -4.74
CA SER A 370 -58.90 -57.28 -3.64
C SER A 370 -60.30 -57.76 -4.06
N SER A 371 -60.95 -58.58 -3.24
CA SER A 371 -62.26 -59.17 -3.57
C SER A 371 -63.19 -59.16 -2.38
N ILE A 372 -64.48 -58.99 -2.63
CA ILE A 372 -65.55 -59.05 -1.62
C ILE A 372 -66.69 -59.93 -2.13
N CYS A 373 -67.35 -60.65 -1.22
CA CYS A 373 -68.52 -61.44 -1.57
C CYS A 373 -69.79 -60.60 -1.56
N ASN A 374 -70.71 -60.89 -2.48
CA ASN A 374 -72.10 -60.46 -2.41
C ASN A 374 -73.00 -61.70 -2.47
N ASP A 375 -73.35 -62.26 -1.31
CA ASP A 375 -74.15 -63.48 -1.15
C ASP A 375 -75.61 -63.21 -0.75
N GLY A 376 -76.04 -61.95 -0.77
CA GLY A 376 -77.40 -61.54 -0.44
C GLY A 376 -77.65 -61.23 1.03
N GLU A 377 -76.64 -61.36 1.91
CA GLU A 377 -76.64 -60.80 3.26
C GLU A 377 -75.83 -59.48 3.32
N ILE A 378 -75.88 -58.75 4.44
CA ILE A 378 -75.11 -57.51 4.61
C ILE A 378 -73.62 -57.84 4.70
N THR A 379 -72.94 -57.80 3.56
CA THR A 379 -71.49 -58.00 3.43
C THR A 379 -70.78 -56.64 3.30
N THR A 380 -70.19 -56.17 4.40
CA THR A 380 -69.40 -54.92 4.43
C THR A 380 -67.92 -55.21 4.63
N THR A 381 -67.05 -54.39 4.04
CA THR A 381 -65.61 -54.39 4.32
C THR A 381 -65.08 -52.97 4.39
N ASN A 382 -64.05 -52.73 5.18
CA ASN A 382 -63.38 -51.44 5.26
C ASN A 382 -62.25 -51.37 4.23
N LEU A 383 -62.39 -50.51 3.22
CA LEU A 383 -61.38 -50.33 2.18
C LEU A 383 -60.06 -49.79 2.73
N SER A 384 -60.05 -49.17 3.92
CA SER A 384 -58.80 -48.76 4.57
C SER A 384 -57.94 -49.94 5.03
N ASP A 385 -58.52 -51.12 5.25
CA ASP A 385 -57.79 -52.31 5.70
C ASP A 385 -56.98 -52.97 4.57
N VAL A 386 -57.34 -52.66 3.31
CA VAL A 386 -56.59 -53.14 2.13
C VAL A 386 -55.49 -52.18 1.69
N LEU A 387 -55.37 -51.01 2.32
CA LEU A 387 -54.29 -50.07 2.03
C LEU A 387 -52.96 -50.58 2.62
N PRO A 388 -51.81 -50.30 1.98
CA PRO A 388 -50.51 -50.69 2.52
C PRO A 388 -50.27 -50.05 3.89
N ALA A 389 -49.61 -50.78 4.79
CA ALA A 389 -49.25 -50.28 6.10
C ALA A 389 -48.48 -48.95 6.00
N GLY A 390 -48.87 -47.96 6.81
CA GLY A 390 -48.28 -46.60 6.78
C GLY A 390 -48.92 -45.63 5.79
N THR A 391 -49.99 -46.02 5.09
CA THR A 391 -50.76 -45.08 4.25
C THR A 391 -51.40 -43.98 5.11
N PRO A 392 -51.21 -42.68 4.78
CA PRO A 392 -51.83 -41.56 5.50
C PRO A 392 -53.35 -41.67 5.58
N THR A 393 -53.94 -41.36 6.73
CA THR A 393 -55.39 -41.49 6.97
C THR A 393 -56.21 -40.26 6.58
N ASN A 394 -55.55 -39.19 6.12
CA ASN A 394 -56.16 -37.92 5.73
C ASN A 394 -56.65 -37.88 4.26
N GLY A 395 -56.61 -39.00 3.56
CA GLY A 395 -57.15 -39.10 2.21
C GLY A 395 -58.67 -39.28 2.18
N THR A 396 -59.25 -39.01 1.01
CA THR A 396 -60.68 -39.14 0.73
C THR A 396 -60.92 -40.28 -0.23
N TRP A 397 -61.88 -41.14 0.08
CA TRP A 397 -62.33 -42.20 -0.83
C TRP A 397 -63.29 -41.66 -1.89
N ILE A 398 -63.13 -42.16 -3.11
CA ILE A 398 -63.96 -41.84 -4.27
C ILE A 398 -64.41 -43.15 -4.90
N ASP A 399 -65.72 -43.33 -5.01
CA ASP A 399 -66.31 -44.41 -5.80
C ASP A 399 -66.31 -44.00 -7.27
N VAL A 400 -65.32 -44.48 -8.04
CA VAL A 400 -65.13 -44.08 -9.43
C VAL A 400 -66.27 -44.61 -10.31
N ASN A 401 -66.85 -45.75 -9.94
CA ASN A 401 -67.94 -46.37 -10.68
C ASN A 401 -69.33 -45.86 -10.26
N ASN A 402 -69.43 -44.98 -9.26
CA ASN A 402 -70.69 -44.55 -8.65
C ASN A 402 -71.60 -45.75 -8.30
N SER A 403 -71.01 -46.79 -7.72
CA SER A 403 -71.70 -48.02 -7.33
C SER A 403 -72.81 -47.79 -6.30
N GLY A 404 -72.70 -46.73 -5.49
CA GLY A 404 -73.62 -46.44 -4.39
C GLY A 404 -73.39 -47.31 -3.15
N GLY A 405 -72.42 -48.24 -3.20
CA GLY A 405 -72.07 -49.14 -2.10
C GLY A 405 -71.06 -48.56 -1.11
N LEU A 406 -70.43 -47.43 -1.40
CA LEU A 406 -69.39 -46.84 -0.55
C LEU A 406 -69.95 -45.77 0.39
N GLN A 407 -69.74 -45.92 1.70
CA GLN A 407 -70.00 -44.90 2.72
C GLN A 407 -68.74 -44.65 3.56
N GLY A 408 -68.10 -43.50 3.37
CA GLY A 408 -66.80 -43.22 3.99
C GLY A 408 -65.74 -44.18 3.42
N SER A 409 -65.15 -45.03 4.27
CA SER A 409 -64.24 -46.11 3.86
C SER A 409 -64.92 -47.48 3.80
N ILE A 410 -66.19 -47.59 4.19
CA ILE A 410 -66.91 -48.86 4.26
C ILE A 410 -67.60 -49.14 2.93
N LEU A 411 -67.20 -50.22 2.27
CA LEU A 411 -67.88 -50.76 1.09
C LEU A 411 -68.91 -51.79 1.52
N ASN A 412 -70.18 -51.54 1.20
CA ASN A 412 -71.26 -52.51 1.25
C ASN A 412 -71.45 -53.14 -0.14
N ALA A 413 -71.17 -54.45 -0.25
CA ALA A 413 -71.34 -55.18 -1.50
C ALA A 413 -72.76 -55.69 -1.72
N SER A 414 -73.64 -55.63 -0.72
CA SER A 414 -75.03 -56.06 -0.83
C SER A 414 -75.76 -55.26 -1.91
N GLY A 415 -76.21 -55.94 -2.95
CA GLY A 415 -76.92 -55.33 -4.09
C GLY A 415 -76.03 -54.83 -5.23
N LEU A 416 -74.71 -54.98 -5.14
CA LEU A 416 -73.80 -54.72 -6.25
C LEU A 416 -73.77 -55.89 -7.25
N SER A 417 -73.66 -55.62 -8.55
CA SER A 417 -73.56 -56.69 -9.55
C SER A 417 -72.18 -57.34 -9.56
N VAL A 418 -72.08 -58.60 -9.99
CA VAL A 418 -70.80 -59.32 -10.07
C VAL A 418 -69.92 -58.71 -11.17
N LYS A 419 -68.90 -57.95 -10.76
CA LYS A 419 -67.87 -57.32 -11.60
C LYS A 419 -66.81 -56.63 -10.73
N ASP A 420 -65.81 -56.05 -11.37
CA ASP A 420 -64.84 -55.17 -10.73
C ASP A 420 -65.41 -53.77 -10.50
N TYR A 421 -65.17 -53.24 -9.31
CA TYR A 421 -65.44 -51.87 -8.90
C TYR A 421 -64.14 -51.17 -8.52
N ILE A 422 -63.99 -49.93 -8.95
CA ILE A 422 -62.80 -49.10 -8.78
C ILE A 422 -63.10 -48.03 -7.75
N PHE A 423 -62.29 -48.02 -6.71
CA PHE A 423 -62.29 -46.99 -5.68
C PHE A 423 -60.94 -46.28 -5.69
N GLU A 424 -60.94 -44.96 -5.56
CA GLU A 424 -59.70 -44.16 -5.48
C GLU A 424 -59.60 -43.51 -4.11
N TYR A 425 -58.49 -43.74 -3.42
CA TYR A 425 -58.12 -43.04 -2.19
C TYR A 425 -57.17 -41.90 -2.54
N LYS A 426 -57.70 -40.67 -2.55
CA LYS A 426 -56.94 -39.46 -2.86
C LYS A 426 -56.38 -38.84 -1.59
N ILE A 427 -55.06 -38.86 -1.46
CA ILE A 427 -54.34 -38.25 -0.36
C ILE A 427 -54.04 -36.81 -0.75
N ASN A 428 -54.71 -35.87 -0.10
CA ASN A 428 -54.53 -34.43 -0.31
C ASN A 428 -53.38 -33.91 0.56
N ASP A 429 -52.15 -34.27 0.21
CA ASP A 429 -50.97 -33.56 0.69
C ASP A 429 -50.81 -32.26 -0.13
N ALA A 430 -50.65 -31.12 0.54
CA ALA A 430 -50.50 -29.82 -0.09
C ALA A 430 -49.28 -29.72 -1.03
N THR A 431 -48.28 -30.60 -0.86
CA THR A 431 -47.00 -30.57 -1.58
C THR A 431 -46.76 -31.73 -2.55
N CYS A 432 -47.44 -32.87 -2.38
CA CYS A 432 -47.27 -34.05 -3.25
C CYS A 432 -48.54 -34.93 -3.24
N PRO A 433 -49.61 -34.55 -3.97
CA PRO A 433 -50.86 -35.32 -3.98
C PRO A 433 -50.64 -36.73 -4.55
N ARG A 434 -51.31 -37.72 -3.94
CA ARG A 434 -51.20 -39.14 -4.33
C ARG A 434 -52.58 -39.75 -4.48
N THR A 435 -52.71 -40.72 -5.39
CA THR A 435 -53.94 -41.51 -5.57
C THR A 435 -53.61 -42.99 -5.49
N ILE A 436 -54.27 -43.71 -4.59
CA ILE A 436 -54.24 -45.18 -4.55
C ILE A 436 -55.53 -45.68 -5.17
N ARG A 437 -55.45 -46.54 -6.17
CA ARG A 437 -56.58 -47.19 -6.80
C ARG A 437 -56.78 -48.57 -6.18
N VAL A 438 -57.97 -48.86 -5.68
CA VAL A 438 -58.38 -50.17 -5.22
C VAL A 438 -59.39 -50.73 -6.21
N VAL A 439 -59.05 -51.85 -6.85
CA VAL A 439 -59.96 -52.62 -7.69
C VAL A 439 -60.53 -53.75 -6.84
N MET A 440 -61.83 -53.69 -6.58
CA MET A 440 -62.58 -54.64 -5.77
C MET A 440 -63.45 -55.53 -6.66
N THR A 441 -63.10 -56.81 -6.76
CA THR A 441 -63.89 -57.80 -7.49
C THR A 441 -65.03 -58.28 -6.61
N VAL A 442 -66.28 -58.00 -7.02
CA VAL A 442 -67.50 -58.52 -6.36
C VAL A 442 -67.88 -59.85 -6.99
N ASN A 443 -67.95 -60.91 -6.18
CA ASN A 443 -68.27 -62.27 -6.62
C ASN A 443 -69.52 -62.83 -5.91
N THR A 444 -70.27 -63.74 -6.57
CA THR A 444 -71.39 -64.50 -5.99
C THR A 444 -71.02 -65.98 -5.88
N GLY A 445 -70.99 -66.55 -4.67
CA GLY A 445 -70.68 -67.98 -4.46
C GLY A 445 -69.81 -68.30 -3.25
N CYS A 446 -69.83 -67.49 -2.19
CA CYS A 446 -69.02 -67.72 -0.98
C CYS A 446 -69.76 -68.58 0.05
N ALA A 447 -70.48 -69.61 -0.42
CA ALA A 447 -71.10 -70.59 0.45
C ALA A 447 -70.02 -71.24 1.31
N GLY A 448 -70.18 -71.13 2.63
CA GLY A 448 -69.24 -71.63 3.62
C GLY A 448 -68.83 -73.07 3.33
N ILE A 449 -67.58 -73.23 2.93
CA ILE A 449 -66.91 -74.52 2.97
C ILE A 449 -66.64 -74.75 4.45
N VAL A 450 -67.34 -75.71 5.07
CA VAL A 450 -66.86 -76.33 6.31
C VAL A 450 -65.56 -77.02 5.91
N LEU A 451 -64.45 -76.32 6.11
CA LEU A 451 -63.12 -76.91 5.98
C LEU A 451 -63.09 -78.14 6.89
N ALA A 452 -62.62 -79.26 6.34
CA ALA A 452 -62.23 -80.39 7.18
C ALA A 452 -61.26 -79.86 8.25
N CYS A 453 -61.46 -80.28 9.50
CA CYS A 453 -60.64 -79.82 10.62
C CYS A 453 -59.15 -79.90 10.29
N GLY A 454 -58.42 -78.81 10.53
CA GLY A 454 -57.00 -78.68 10.18
C GLY A 454 -56.18 -79.81 10.82
N THR A 455 -55.32 -80.49 10.07
CA THR A 455 -54.62 -81.67 10.60
C THR A 455 -53.89 -81.35 11.91
N ILE A 456 -54.14 -82.10 12.98
CA ILE A 456 -53.39 -81.98 14.24
C ILE A 456 -51.93 -82.25 13.96
N LEU A 457 -51.06 -81.27 14.16
CA LEU A 457 -49.60 -81.43 14.11
C LEU A 457 -49.04 -81.20 15.50
N VAL A 458 -48.32 -82.18 16.03
CA VAL A 458 -47.72 -82.10 17.36
C VAL A 458 -46.25 -81.73 17.22
N HIS A 459 -45.86 -80.58 17.75
CA HIS A 459 -44.46 -80.16 17.79
C HIS A 459 -43.76 -80.87 18.94
N ASN A 460 -42.71 -81.62 18.64
CA ASN A 460 -42.12 -82.57 19.58
C ASN A 460 -40.99 -82.00 20.45
N ALA A 461 -40.84 -80.69 20.54
CA ALA A 461 -39.82 -80.05 21.38
C ALA A 461 -40.33 -78.75 22.01
N ILE A 462 -39.88 -78.47 23.24
CA ILE A 462 -40.10 -77.20 23.96
C ILE A 462 -38.80 -76.70 24.58
N SER A 463 -38.67 -75.39 24.70
CA SER A 463 -37.56 -74.70 25.36
C SER A 463 -38.08 -73.62 26.31
N PRO A 464 -38.52 -73.98 27.53
CA PRO A 464 -39.07 -73.03 28.48
C PRO A 464 -37.94 -72.19 29.12
N ASN A 465 -37.47 -71.15 28.43
CA ASN A 465 -36.32 -70.29 28.84
C ASN A 465 -36.70 -68.81 29.01
N GLY A 466 -37.94 -68.41 28.72
CA GLY A 466 -38.47 -67.05 28.88
C GLY A 466 -38.16 -66.08 27.72
N ASP A 467 -37.72 -66.56 26.56
CA ASP A 467 -37.50 -65.73 25.37
C ASP A 467 -38.77 -65.54 24.51
N GLY A 468 -39.85 -66.24 24.85
CA GLY A 468 -41.15 -66.15 24.19
C GLY A 468 -41.30 -67.07 22.97
N ILE A 469 -40.29 -67.90 22.66
CA ILE A 469 -40.28 -68.84 21.54
C ILE A 469 -40.25 -70.28 22.09
N ASN A 470 -41.17 -71.12 21.65
CA ASN A 470 -41.26 -72.55 22.04
C ASN A 470 -41.37 -72.81 23.57
N GLU A 471 -41.91 -71.86 24.33
CA GLU A 471 -42.09 -71.95 25.79
C GLU A 471 -43.07 -73.07 26.21
N LYS A 472 -43.98 -73.45 25.31
CA LYS A 472 -45.10 -74.36 25.57
C LYS A 472 -45.12 -75.47 24.54
N PHE A 473 -45.70 -76.60 24.92
CA PHE A 473 -45.94 -77.72 24.01
C PHE A 473 -47.08 -77.36 23.07
N ILE A 474 -46.72 -76.91 21.85
CA ILE A 474 -47.69 -76.46 20.86
C ILE A 474 -48.22 -77.64 20.04
N ILE A 475 -49.54 -77.73 19.92
CA ILE A 475 -50.24 -78.65 19.04
C ILE A 475 -51.07 -77.81 18.07
N ASP A 476 -50.70 -77.79 16.80
CA ASP A 476 -51.41 -76.98 15.81
C ASP A 476 -52.85 -77.45 15.66
N ASN A 477 -53.76 -76.48 15.50
CA ASN A 477 -55.21 -76.63 15.33
C ASN A 477 -55.98 -77.16 16.55
N ILE A 478 -55.34 -77.56 17.65
CA ILE A 478 -56.06 -78.12 18.83
C ILE A 478 -56.99 -77.10 19.52
N ASP A 479 -56.72 -75.80 19.35
CA ASP A 479 -57.49 -74.69 19.91
C ASP A 479 -58.88 -74.52 19.28
N ASP A 480 -59.11 -75.15 18.11
CA ASP A 480 -60.42 -75.14 17.46
C ASP A 480 -61.37 -76.06 18.22
N THR A 481 -62.09 -75.49 19.19
CA THR A 481 -63.05 -76.21 20.03
C THR A 481 -64.27 -76.71 19.27
N ILE A 482 -64.53 -76.23 18.06
CA ILE A 482 -65.59 -76.76 17.19
C ILE A 482 -65.13 -78.09 16.57
N CYS A 483 -63.85 -78.16 16.20
CA CYS A 483 -63.24 -79.34 15.60
C CYS A 483 -62.73 -80.39 16.60
N TYR A 484 -62.20 -79.96 17.75
CA TYR A 484 -61.58 -80.79 18.78
C TYR A 484 -62.21 -80.61 20.18
N PRO A 485 -63.55 -80.77 20.31
CA PRO A 485 -64.27 -80.44 21.54
C PRO A 485 -63.87 -81.33 22.73
N ASP A 486 -63.52 -82.58 22.47
CA ASP A 486 -63.02 -83.51 23.47
C ASP A 486 -61.58 -83.89 23.13
N ASN A 487 -60.63 -83.29 23.84
CA ASN A 487 -59.22 -83.65 23.76
C ASN A 487 -58.58 -83.80 25.16
N THR A 488 -57.58 -84.66 25.28
CA THR A 488 -56.83 -84.90 26.51
C THR A 488 -55.36 -85.10 26.18
N VAL A 489 -54.47 -84.50 26.97
CA VAL A 489 -53.02 -84.67 26.87
C VAL A 489 -52.49 -85.25 28.17
N GLU A 490 -51.72 -86.33 28.05
CA GLU A 490 -50.95 -86.95 29.13
C GLU A 490 -49.46 -86.92 28.76
N ILE A 491 -48.58 -86.63 29.72
CA ILE A 491 -47.13 -86.63 29.51
C ILE A 491 -46.47 -87.44 30.62
N TYR A 492 -45.57 -88.34 30.22
CA TYR A 492 -44.86 -89.26 31.09
C TYR A 492 -43.35 -89.01 31.02
N ASN A 493 -42.65 -89.15 32.14
CA ASN A 493 -41.19 -89.13 32.15
C ASN A 493 -40.59 -90.48 31.71
N ARG A 494 -39.25 -90.55 31.61
CA ARG A 494 -38.53 -91.76 31.17
C ARG A 494 -38.78 -93.04 31.99
N TRP A 495 -39.34 -92.91 33.20
CA TRP A 495 -39.69 -94.04 34.07
C TRP A 495 -41.16 -94.44 33.96
N GLY A 496 -41.94 -93.82 33.06
CA GLY A 496 -43.36 -94.07 32.90
C GLY A 496 -44.24 -93.40 33.95
N VAL A 497 -43.71 -92.42 34.69
CA VAL A 497 -44.48 -91.66 35.69
C VAL A 497 -45.17 -90.48 35.00
N LEU A 498 -46.49 -90.35 35.22
CA LEU A 498 -47.30 -89.24 34.71
C LEU A 498 -46.86 -87.92 35.36
N VAL A 499 -46.39 -86.99 34.55
CA VAL A 499 -45.91 -85.67 34.97
C VAL A 499 -46.87 -84.54 34.63
N PHE A 500 -47.78 -84.73 33.68
CA PHE A 500 -48.82 -83.76 33.32
C PHE A 500 -50.03 -84.49 32.72
N GLU A 501 -51.24 -84.07 33.09
CA GLU A 501 -52.50 -84.55 32.54
C GLU A 501 -53.50 -83.40 32.49
N THR A 502 -54.21 -83.23 31.37
CA THR A 502 -55.31 -82.28 31.29
C THR A 502 -56.37 -82.71 30.28
N LYS A 503 -57.59 -82.18 30.45
CA LYS A 503 -58.70 -82.26 29.49
C LYS A 503 -58.98 -80.88 28.91
N GLY A 504 -59.22 -80.79 27.60
CA GLY A 504 -59.43 -79.53 26.88
C GLY A 504 -58.14 -78.74 26.75
N TYR A 505 -57.06 -79.41 26.34
CA TYR A 505 -55.77 -78.80 26.04
C TYR A 505 -55.95 -77.72 24.97
N ASN A 506 -55.35 -76.56 25.21
CA ASN A 506 -55.30 -75.45 24.29
C ASN A 506 -53.94 -74.74 24.45
N ASN A 507 -53.35 -74.23 23.37
CA ASN A 507 -52.01 -73.66 23.35
C ASN A 507 -51.89 -72.34 24.15
N THR A 508 -53.01 -71.81 24.67
CA THR A 508 -53.07 -70.51 25.32
C THR A 508 -53.10 -70.62 26.85
N SER A 509 -54.23 -71.08 27.40
CA SER A 509 -54.54 -71.09 28.84
C SER A 509 -54.42 -72.46 29.51
N ASN A 510 -54.46 -73.56 28.74
CA ASN A 510 -54.39 -74.93 29.26
C ASN A 510 -53.35 -75.75 28.49
N ALA A 511 -52.11 -75.26 28.52
CA ALA A 511 -50.96 -75.84 27.83
C ALA A 511 -49.92 -76.34 28.83
N PHE A 512 -49.14 -77.32 28.42
CA PHE A 512 -47.96 -77.77 29.14
C PHE A 512 -46.79 -76.84 28.83
N ASP A 513 -46.24 -76.21 29.87
CA ASP A 513 -45.13 -75.24 29.81
C ASP A 513 -43.80 -75.84 30.33
N GLY A 514 -43.74 -77.17 30.43
CA GLY A 514 -42.59 -77.88 30.98
C GLY A 514 -42.61 -78.02 32.50
N THR A 515 -43.62 -77.54 33.21
CA THR A 515 -43.76 -77.79 34.66
C THR A 515 -44.59 -79.04 34.95
N SER A 516 -44.22 -79.79 36.00
CA SER A 516 -44.95 -81.01 36.37
C SER A 516 -46.15 -80.69 37.26
N HIS A 517 -47.31 -81.23 36.91
CA HIS A 517 -48.54 -81.19 37.73
C HIS A 517 -48.93 -82.59 38.27
N GLY A 518 -48.00 -83.55 38.23
CA GLY A 518 -48.22 -84.94 38.65
C GLY A 518 -48.20 -85.12 40.18
N ARG A 519 -49.10 -85.95 40.70
CA ARG A 519 -49.18 -86.29 42.13
C ARG A 519 -47.87 -87.01 42.53
N VAL A 520 -47.09 -86.39 43.42
CA VAL A 520 -45.82 -86.81 44.08
C VAL A 520 -44.52 -86.81 43.23
N THR A 521 -43.85 -85.64 43.10
CA THR A 521 -42.50 -85.37 43.68
C THR A 521 -42.00 -83.92 43.42
N VAL A 522 -41.68 -83.21 44.53
CA VAL A 522 -40.79 -82.04 44.71
C VAL A 522 -41.15 -80.72 43.98
N SER A 523 -41.68 -79.76 44.75
CA SER A 523 -41.66 -78.29 44.56
C SER A 523 -42.09 -77.74 43.18
N GLU A 524 -43.34 -77.29 43.09
CA GLU A 524 -43.67 -76.12 42.27
C GLU A 524 -42.71 -74.97 42.68
N PRO A 525 -41.93 -74.32 41.78
CA PRO A 525 -42.11 -74.19 40.33
C PRO A 525 -40.81 -74.50 39.53
N THR A 526 -40.08 -75.56 39.84
CA THR A 526 -38.90 -75.92 39.02
C THR A 526 -39.34 -76.76 37.84
N GLY A 527 -39.19 -76.22 36.62
CA GLY A 527 -39.48 -76.94 35.38
C GLY A 527 -38.84 -78.34 35.34
N LEU A 528 -39.50 -79.27 34.65
CA LEU A 528 -39.03 -80.63 34.45
C LEU A 528 -37.64 -80.61 33.80
N PRO A 529 -36.71 -81.49 34.21
CA PRO A 529 -35.35 -81.47 33.71
C PRO A 529 -35.29 -81.75 32.21
N THR A 530 -34.27 -81.18 31.55
CA THR A 530 -33.92 -81.47 30.16
C THR A 530 -33.86 -82.97 29.91
N GLY A 531 -34.61 -83.45 28.93
CA GLY A 531 -34.74 -84.87 28.66
C GLY A 531 -35.89 -85.23 27.73
N THR A 532 -36.04 -86.52 27.47
CA THR A 532 -37.10 -87.08 26.63
C THR A 532 -38.26 -87.56 27.50
N TYR A 533 -39.44 -87.04 27.19
CA TYR A 533 -40.74 -87.38 27.75
C TYR A 533 -41.58 -88.08 26.68
N PHE A 534 -42.67 -88.72 27.08
CA PHE A 534 -43.59 -89.38 26.16
C PHE A 534 -44.98 -88.77 26.33
N TYR A 535 -45.55 -88.25 25.25
CA TYR A 535 -46.90 -87.68 25.27
C TYR A 535 -47.91 -88.66 24.68
N ILE A 536 -49.14 -88.59 25.18
CA ILE A 536 -50.32 -89.21 24.61
C ILE A 536 -51.38 -88.12 24.45
N LEU A 537 -51.85 -87.92 23.22
CA LEU A 537 -52.93 -87.02 22.87
C LEU A 537 -54.10 -87.87 22.35
N ASN A 538 -55.22 -87.84 23.06
CA ASN A 538 -56.49 -88.35 22.54
C ASN A 538 -57.38 -87.17 22.15
N TYR A 539 -58.04 -87.23 20.99
CA TYR A 539 -58.95 -86.19 20.55
C TYR A 539 -60.06 -86.72 19.65
N THR A 540 -61.23 -86.11 19.71
CA THR A 540 -62.28 -86.31 18.69
C THR A 540 -62.12 -85.31 17.56
N SER A 541 -62.23 -85.73 16.30
CA SER A 541 -62.32 -84.85 15.13
C SER A 541 -63.60 -85.09 14.36
N ILE A 542 -64.13 -84.08 13.70
CA ILE A 542 -65.24 -84.25 12.76
C ILE A 542 -64.70 -84.57 11.37
N ASP A 543 -65.12 -85.69 10.78
CA ASP A 543 -64.75 -86.05 9.40
C ASP A 543 -65.50 -85.20 8.36
N GLY A 544 -65.11 -85.31 7.08
CA GLY A 544 -65.72 -84.56 5.98
C GLY A 544 -67.21 -84.83 5.74
N ASN A 545 -67.83 -85.73 6.52
CA ASN A 545 -69.26 -86.05 6.49
C ASN A 545 -69.99 -85.64 7.78
N GLY A 546 -69.34 -84.89 8.69
CA GLY A 546 -69.95 -84.40 9.92
C GLY A 546 -70.00 -85.42 11.06
N LYS A 547 -69.27 -86.53 10.98
CA LYS A 547 -69.25 -87.57 12.02
C LYS A 547 -68.05 -87.40 12.94
N SER A 548 -68.27 -87.51 14.25
CA SER A 548 -67.20 -87.50 15.25
C SER A 548 -66.41 -88.81 15.23
N VAL A 549 -65.08 -88.70 15.12
CA VAL A 549 -64.10 -89.78 15.08
C VAL A 549 -63.10 -89.60 16.21
N THR A 550 -62.89 -90.62 17.03
CA THR A 550 -61.85 -90.59 18.07
C THR A 550 -60.49 -90.96 17.47
N ASN A 551 -59.49 -90.12 17.71
CA ASN A 551 -58.12 -90.27 17.26
C ASN A 551 -57.17 -90.30 18.46
N LYS A 552 -56.03 -90.96 18.27
CA LYS A 552 -54.92 -90.99 19.23
C LYS A 552 -53.62 -90.67 18.49
N LYS A 553 -52.80 -89.81 19.09
CA LYS A 553 -51.40 -89.61 18.74
C LYS A 553 -50.55 -89.80 19.99
N ASP A 554 -49.39 -90.42 19.81
CA ASP A 554 -48.41 -90.55 20.87
C ASP A 554 -47.00 -90.46 20.27
N GLY A 555 -46.04 -90.06 21.10
CA GLY A 555 -44.67 -89.83 20.65
C GLY A 555 -43.78 -89.24 21.72
N TYR A 556 -42.52 -89.00 21.36
CA TYR A 556 -41.56 -88.40 22.26
C TYR A 556 -41.67 -86.87 22.23
N LEU A 557 -41.57 -86.24 23.41
CA LEU A 557 -41.46 -84.79 23.62
C LEU A 557 -40.11 -84.49 24.24
N TYR A 558 -39.33 -83.62 23.59
CA TYR A 558 -38.03 -83.19 24.09
C TYR A 558 -38.17 -81.88 24.83
N ILE A 559 -37.80 -81.86 26.11
CA ILE A 559 -37.69 -80.62 26.90
C ILE A 559 -36.22 -80.23 26.93
N VAL A 560 -35.90 -79.00 26.51
CA VAL A 560 -34.55 -78.43 26.55
C VAL A 560 -34.58 -77.15 27.35
N ASN A 561 -34.18 -77.22 28.62
CA ASN A 561 -33.94 -76.04 29.43
C ASN A 561 -32.50 -75.58 29.16
N ASN A 562 -32.35 -74.40 28.53
CA ASN A 562 -31.06 -73.75 28.30
C ASN A 562 -30.79 -72.66 29.34
#